data_AF-A0A940T4X6-F1
#
_entry.id   AF-A0A940T4X6-F1
#
_cell.length_a   1.000
_cell.length_b   1.000
_cell.length_c   1.000
_cell.angle_alpha   90.00
_cell.angle_beta   90.00
_cell.angle_gamma   90.00
#
_symmetry.space_group_name_H-M   'P 1'
#
loop_
_entity.id
_entity.type
_entity.pdbx_description
1 polymer ?
#
loop_
_entity_poly.entity_id
_entity_poly.type
_entity_poly.pdbx_seq_one_letter_code
_entity_poly.pdbx_strand_id
1 'polypeptide(L)'
;MSAPALSATQVKEILERSHAGESRAALAADFGVSVYTIDSVRRGRTRGAKPQQSRSLTVEQAERIRERHASGETQTALAAEFGTSQQAVSQIVRGLTYKA
;
A
#
# COMPACT_ATOMS: atom_id res chain seq x y z
N MET A 1 18.26 -6.16 3.83
CA MET A 1 16.87 -6.38 3.41
C MET A 1 16.48 -5.23 2.49
N SER A 2 16.23 -5.49 1.21
CA SER A 2 15.98 -4.44 0.21
C SER A 2 14.48 -4.12 0.19
N ALA A 3 14.10 -2.92 0.63
CA ALA A 3 12.72 -2.44 0.56
C ALA A 3 12.32 -2.19 -0.91
N PRO A 4 11.10 -2.59 -1.34
CA PRO A 4 10.65 -2.40 -2.71
C PRO A 4 10.46 -0.91 -3.04
N ALA A 5 10.71 -0.55 -4.29
CA ALA A 5 10.61 0.83 -4.77
C ALA A 5 9.13 1.27 -4.90
N LEU A 6 8.81 2.45 -4.35
CA LEU A 6 7.49 3.08 -4.46
C LEU A 6 7.10 3.33 -5.93
N SER A 7 5.84 3.06 -6.29
CA SER A 7 5.29 3.38 -7.62
C SER A 7 5.02 4.88 -7.78
N ALA A 8 4.96 5.35 -9.02
CA ALA A 8 4.66 6.76 -9.32
C ALA A 8 3.29 7.22 -8.76
N THR A 9 2.28 6.35 -8.79
CA THR A 9 0.96 6.61 -8.20
C THR A 9 1.06 6.73 -6.68
N GLN A 10 1.77 5.82 -6.01
CA GLN A 10 1.99 5.91 -4.56
C GLN A 10 2.79 7.15 -4.16
N VAL A 11 3.79 7.54 -4.96
CA VAL A 11 4.53 8.79 -4.74
C VAL A 11 3.60 10.00 -4.82
N LYS A 12 2.68 10.03 -5.81
CA LYS A 12 1.69 11.10 -5.94
C LYS A 12 0.76 11.14 -4.73
N GLU A 13 0.26 9.99 -4.31
CA GLU A 13 -0.66 9.90 -3.17
C GLU A 13 0.01 10.29 -1.85
N ILE A 14 1.25 9.85 -1.61
CA ILE A 14 2.06 10.28 -0.46
C ILE A 14 2.23 11.81 -0.45
N LEU A 15 2.47 12.42 -1.61
CA LEU A 15 2.62 13.88 -1.71
C LEU A 15 1.31 14.62 -1.45
N GLU A 16 0.19 14.12 -2.00
CA GLU A 16 -1.14 14.70 -1.78
C GLU A 16 -1.54 14.64 -0.30
N ARG A 17 -1.42 13.47 0.33
CA ARG A 17 -1.73 13.31 1.76
C ARG A 17 -0.76 14.06 2.67
N SER A 18 0.53 14.10 2.33
CA SER A 18 1.50 14.95 3.05
C SER A 18 1.17 16.44 2.93
N HIS A 19 0.62 16.90 1.80
CA HIS A 19 0.18 18.28 1.64
C HIS A 19 -1.11 18.57 2.41
N ALA A 20 -1.99 17.56 2.55
CA ALA A 20 -3.17 17.62 3.40
C ALA A 20 -2.86 17.71 4.91
N GLY A 21 -1.59 17.61 5.30
CA GLY A 21 -1.14 17.75 6.69
C GLY A 21 -1.05 16.43 7.46
N GLU A 22 -1.22 15.30 6.78
CA GLU A 22 -1.10 13.98 7.40
C GLU A 22 0.32 13.74 7.91
N SER A 23 0.42 13.12 9.09
CA SER A 23 1.72 12.94 9.73
C SER A 23 2.59 11.96 8.94
N ARG A 24 3.89 12.23 8.85
CA ARG A 24 4.85 11.33 8.19
C ARG A 24 4.84 9.92 8.76
N ALA A 25 4.54 9.79 10.06
CA ALA A 25 4.45 8.49 10.74
C ALA A 25 3.21 7.71 10.27
N ALA A 26 2.06 8.39 10.13
CA ALA A 26 0.85 7.79 9.54
C ALA A 26 1.11 7.37 8.10
N LEU A 27 1.64 8.26 7.25
CA LEU A 27 1.99 7.90 5.86
C LEU A 27 2.98 6.73 5.77
N ALA A 28 3.96 6.65 6.66
CA ALA A 28 4.89 5.53 6.69
C ALA A 28 4.17 4.20 7.01
N ALA A 29 3.28 4.21 7.99
CA ALA A 29 2.47 3.05 8.36
C ALA A 29 1.50 2.66 7.23
N ASP A 30 0.76 3.63 6.68
CA ASP A 30 -0.25 3.46 5.63
C ASP A 30 0.29 2.94 4.31
N PHE A 31 1.55 3.25 4.00
CA PHE A 31 2.24 2.79 2.79
C PHE A 31 3.23 1.65 3.08
N GLY A 32 3.38 1.21 4.35
CA GLY A 32 4.30 0.15 4.73
C GLY A 32 5.76 0.46 4.43
N VAL A 33 6.14 1.75 4.50
CA VAL A 33 7.50 2.22 4.20
C VAL A 33 8.11 2.92 5.40
N SER A 34 9.42 3.14 5.36
CA SER A 34 10.07 3.93 6.40
C SER A 34 9.67 5.41 6.31
N VAL A 35 9.66 6.10 7.45
CA VAL A 35 9.52 7.58 7.51
C VAL A 35 10.60 8.27 6.66
N TYR A 36 11.79 7.68 6.55
CA TYR A 36 12.84 8.16 5.66
C TYR A 36 12.44 8.10 4.17
N THR A 37 11.69 7.07 3.78
CA THR A 37 11.14 6.95 2.43
C THR A 37 10.15 8.09 2.14
N ILE A 38 9.29 8.42 3.10
CA ILE A 38 8.37 9.58 3.00
C ILE A 38 9.17 10.89 2.85
N ASP A 39 10.25 11.04 3.61
CA ASP A 39 11.17 12.20 3.50
C ASP A 39 11.84 12.31 2.14
N SER A 40 12.30 11.18 1.59
CA SER A 40 12.90 11.12 0.26
C SER A 40 11.91 11.51 -0.83
N VAL A 41 10.66 11.05 -0.71
CA VAL A 41 9.55 11.41 -1.60
C VAL A 41 9.27 12.92 -1.52
N ARG A 42 9.10 13.47 -0.31
CA ARG A 42 8.84 14.90 -0.10
C ARG A 42 9.95 15.80 -0.63
N ARG A 43 11.21 15.37 -0.51
CA ARG A 43 12.39 16.10 -1.01
C ARG A 43 12.60 15.92 -2.53
N GLY A 44 11.72 15.18 -3.21
CA GLY A 44 11.80 14.95 -4.65
C GLY A 44 12.98 14.08 -5.10
N ARG A 45 13.62 13.34 -4.18
CA ARG A 45 14.77 12.47 -4.48
C ARG A 45 14.36 11.12 -5.08
N THR A 46 13.08 10.76 -5.00
CA THR A 46 12.51 9.51 -5.53
C THR A 46 11.95 9.70 -6.96
N ARG A 47 12.67 10.40 -7.85
CA ARG A 47 12.27 10.52 -9.26
C ARG A 47 12.86 9.38 -10.08
N GLY A 48 12.01 8.49 -10.60
CA GLY A 48 12.39 7.58 -11.71
C GLY A 48 12.69 6.12 -11.35
N ALA A 49 12.26 5.62 -10.19
CA ALA A 49 12.30 4.16 -9.97
C ALA A 49 11.21 3.50 -10.82
N LYS A 50 11.59 2.56 -11.69
CA LYS A 50 10.63 1.72 -12.45
C LYS A 50 9.64 1.09 -11.45
N PRO A 51 8.34 1.02 -11.78
CA PRO A 51 7.33 0.51 -10.89
C PRO A 51 7.64 -0.95 -10.56
N GLN A 52 8.08 -1.21 -9.34
CA GLN A 52 8.13 -2.55 -8.81
C GLN A 52 7.03 -2.61 -7.76
N GLN A 53 5.84 -2.99 -8.24
CA GLN A 53 4.59 -3.15 -7.48
C GLN A 53 4.93 -3.62 -6.06
N SER A 54 4.69 -2.74 -5.08
CA SER A 54 4.98 -3.02 -3.68
C SER A 54 4.22 -4.29 -3.29
N ARG A 55 4.95 -5.39 -3.08
CA ARG A 55 4.41 -6.72 -2.76
C ARG A 55 3.74 -6.80 -1.38
N SER A 56 3.60 -5.68 -0.67
CA SER A 56 3.03 -5.65 0.68
C SER A 56 1.90 -4.64 0.72
N LEU A 57 0.70 -5.16 0.97
CA LEU A 57 -0.49 -4.38 1.31
C LEU A 57 -0.35 -3.91 2.76
N THR A 58 -1.04 -2.86 3.16
CA THR A 58 -1.08 -2.43 4.57
C THR A 58 -2.23 -3.06 5.34
N VAL A 59 -2.24 -2.92 6.66
CA VAL A 59 -3.29 -3.49 7.51
C VAL A 59 -4.65 -2.91 7.16
N GLU A 60 -4.75 -1.59 6.96
CA GLU A 60 -5.99 -0.94 6.52
C GLU A 60 -6.44 -1.40 5.12
N GLN A 61 -5.50 -1.59 4.19
CA GLN A 61 -5.83 -2.15 2.87
C GLN A 61 -6.33 -3.59 2.99
N ALA A 62 -5.74 -4.39 3.89
CA ALA A 62 -6.19 -5.73 4.17
C ALA A 62 -7.59 -5.75 4.80
N GLU A 63 -7.91 -4.81 5.70
CA GLU A 63 -9.24 -4.60 6.25
C GLU A 63 -10.25 -4.22 5.18
N ARG A 64 -9.91 -3.26 4.30
CA ARG A 64 -10.75 -2.86 3.17
C ARG A 64 -11.00 -4.02 2.20
N ILE A 65 -10.01 -4.88 1.97
CA ILE A 65 -10.17 -6.11 1.18
C ILE A 65 -11.15 -7.07 1.86
N ARG A 66 -11.09 -7.24 3.18
CA ARG A 66 -12.03 -8.09 3.93
C ARG A 66 -13.46 -7.53 3.84
N GLU A 67 -13.63 -6.24 4.05
CA GLU A 67 -14.92 -5.56 3.97
C GLU A 67 -15.56 -5.69 2.59
N ARG A 68 -14.80 -5.42 1.53
CA ARG A 68 -15.31 -5.50 0.15
C ARG A 68 -15.57 -6.93 -0.31
N HIS A 69 -14.75 -7.88 0.14
CA HIS A 69 -15.05 -9.29 -0.07
C HIS A 69 -16.34 -9.70 0.66
N ALA A 70 -16.56 -9.20 1.88
CA ALA A 70 -17.79 -9.43 2.63
C ALA A 70 -19.03 -8.79 1.95
N SER A 71 -18.87 -7.69 1.21
CA SER A 71 -19.92 -7.10 0.38
C SER A 71 -20.16 -7.84 -0.94
N GLY A 72 -19.45 -8.94 -1.20
CA GLY A 72 -19.67 -9.83 -2.35
C GLY A 72 -18.73 -9.61 -3.54
N GLU A 73 -17.71 -8.76 -3.40
CA GLU A 73 -16.72 -8.61 -4.47
C GLU A 73 -15.82 -9.86 -4.59
N THR A 74 -15.49 -10.21 -5.83
CA THR A 74 -14.62 -11.37 -6.08
C THR A 74 -13.18 -11.08 -5.70
N GLN A 75 -12.48 -12.10 -5.20
CA GLN A 75 -11.06 -11.98 -4.83
C GLN A 75 -10.17 -11.60 -6.02
N THR A 76 -10.56 -11.97 -7.24
CA THR A 76 -9.85 -11.61 -8.47
C THR A 76 -9.99 -10.13 -8.82
N ALA A 77 -11.20 -9.56 -8.65
CA ALA A 77 -11.43 -8.12 -8.85
C ALA A 77 -10.63 -7.30 -7.83
N LEU A 78 -10.68 -7.71 -6.56
CA LEU A 78 -9.89 -7.08 -5.50
C LEU A 78 -8.39 -7.21 -5.77
N ALA A 79 -7.91 -8.36 -6.24
CA ALA A 79 -6.51 -8.54 -6.58
C ALA A 79 -6.04 -7.58 -7.69
N ALA A 80 -6.85 -7.42 -8.73
CA ALA A 80 -6.53 -6.49 -9.82
C ALA A 80 -6.51 -5.04 -9.35
N GLU A 81 -7.47 -4.64 -8.53
CA GLU A 81 -7.58 -3.27 -8.02
C GLU A 81 -6.46 -2.91 -7.05
N PHE A 82 -6.15 -3.80 -6.11
CA PHE A 82 -5.10 -3.61 -5.11
C PHE A 82 -3.71 -4.01 -5.63
N GLY A 83 -3.58 -4.38 -6.91
CA GLY A 83 -2.31 -4.71 -7.55
C GLY A 83 -1.58 -5.90 -6.92
N THR A 84 -2.34 -6.90 -6.46
CA THR A 84 -1.83 -8.10 -5.77
C THR A 84 -2.28 -9.39 -6.47
N SER A 85 -1.95 -10.54 -5.90
CA SER A 85 -2.43 -11.84 -6.38
C SER A 85 -3.75 -12.23 -5.69
N GLN A 86 -4.60 -13.00 -6.39
CA GLN A 86 -5.80 -13.58 -5.78
C GLN A 86 -5.45 -14.47 -4.58
N GLN A 87 -4.29 -15.15 -4.60
CA GLN A 87 -3.81 -15.93 -3.47
C GLN A 87 -3.53 -15.05 -2.23
N ALA A 88 -2.92 -13.87 -2.42
CA ALA A 88 -2.69 -12.92 -1.33
C ALA A 88 -4.02 -12.40 -0.75
N VAL A 89 -4.99 -12.09 -1.62
CA VAL A 89 -6.35 -11.72 -1.20
C VAL A 89 -7.00 -12.84 -0.39
N SER A 90 -6.87 -14.10 -0.84
CA SER A 90 -7.38 -15.25 -0.10
C SER A 90 -6.79 -15.37 1.31
N GLN A 91 -5.48 -15.13 1.47
CA GLN A 91 -4.83 -15.14 2.78
C GLN A 91 -5.31 -14.00 3.69
N ILE A 92 -5.54 -12.81 3.11
CA ILE A 92 -6.09 -11.64 3.82
C ILE A 92 -7.50 -11.90 4.31
N VAL A 93 -8.37 -12.40 3.43
CA VAL A 93 -9.77 -12.73 3.73
C VAL A 93 -9.86 -13.80 4.81
N ARG A 94 -8.96 -14.78 4.80
CA ARG A 94 -8.84 -15.82 5.83
C ARG A 94 -8.19 -15.35 7.14
N GLY A 95 -7.72 -14.10 7.20
CA GLY A 95 -7.02 -13.57 8.37
C GLY A 95 -5.67 -14.23 8.66
N LEU A 96 -5.06 -14.88 7.66
CA LEU A 96 -3.75 -15.52 7.79
C LEU A 96 -2.60 -14.50 7.75
N THR A 97 -2.84 -13.36 7.10
CA THR A 97 -1.89 -12.25 6.94
C THR A 97 -2.51 -10.93 7.41
N TYR A 98 -1.66 -9.97 7.76
CA TYR A 98 -2.06 -8.62 8.20
C TYR A 98 -3.07 -8.66 9.35
N LYS A 99 -2.76 -9.42 10.41
CA LYS A 99 -3.52 -9.43 11.65
C LYS A 99 -3.32 -8.07 12.36
N ALA A 100 -4.41 -7.50 12.83
CA ALA A 100 -4.37 -6.38 13.78
C ALA A 100 -3.81 -6.84 15.13
#